data_AF-A0A0F2L525-F1
#
_entry.id   AF-A0A0F2L525-F1
#
_cell.length_a   1.000
_cell.length_b   1.000
_cell.length_c   1.000
_cell.angle_alpha   90.00
_cell.angle_beta   90.00
_cell.angle_gamma   90.00
#
_symmetry.space_group_name_H-M   'P 1'
#
loop_
_entity.id
_entity.type
_entity.pdbx_description
1 polymer ?
#
loop_
_entity_poly.entity_id
_entity_poly.type
_entity_poly.pdbx_seq_one_letter_code
_entity_poly.pdbx_strand_id
1 'polypeptide(L)'
;MSQSTSPPVTPPPDPLVKRPRLISSGGVLGSEWRVSRGYSIGEVKAVGLTVAEAKLLGIRVDVRRGSVWDVNVQRLREWINKVIKGEVSPPEPTSPSAVRVKGKRGRVFRGLTPAGRRMRGLMSVGLRETHAHKWKKKARERALKKRHEIVRAKGGH
;
A
#
# COMPACT_ATOMS: atom_id res chain seq x y z
N MET A 1 21.67 -33.64 -29.10
CA MET A 1 20.74 -33.26 -28.02
C MET A 1 21.36 -32.11 -27.23
N SER A 2 21.17 -30.88 -27.68
CA SER A 2 21.62 -29.69 -26.95
C SER A 2 20.76 -29.53 -25.70
N GLN A 3 21.34 -29.66 -24.52
CA GLN A 3 20.62 -29.40 -23.27
C GLN A 3 20.34 -27.90 -23.20
N SER A 4 19.07 -27.51 -23.27
CA SER A 4 18.64 -26.13 -23.01
C SER A 4 18.76 -25.88 -21.50
N THR A 5 19.85 -25.27 -21.07
CA THR A 5 20.02 -24.79 -19.68
C THR A 5 19.08 -23.61 -19.47
N SER A 6 18.01 -23.82 -18.70
CA SER A 6 17.13 -22.73 -18.25
C SER A 6 17.92 -21.73 -17.40
N PRO A 7 17.70 -20.40 -17.56
CA PRO A 7 18.41 -19.40 -16.77
C PRO A 7 18.10 -19.56 -15.27
N PRO A 8 19.07 -19.24 -14.38
CA PRO A 8 18.86 -19.35 -12.94
C PRO A 8 17.78 -18.36 -12.47
N VAL A 9 16.92 -18.82 -11.56
CA VAL A 9 15.96 -17.95 -10.87
C VAL A 9 16.71 -17.13 -9.84
N THR A 10 16.81 -15.81 -10.04
CA THR A 10 17.46 -14.93 -9.05
C THR A 10 16.53 -13.82 -8.58
N PRO A 11 16.33 -13.65 -7.26
CA PRO A 11 15.46 -12.61 -6.73
C PRO A 11 16.08 -11.22 -6.92
N PRO A 12 15.24 -10.16 -6.92
CA PRO A 12 15.73 -8.79 -6.96
C PRO A 12 16.58 -8.49 -5.72
N PRO A 13 17.60 -7.60 -5.85
CA PRO A 13 18.45 -7.24 -4.72
C PRO A 13 17.64 -6.54 -3.63
N ASP A 14 18.06 -6.73 -2.38
CA ASP A 14 17.40 -6.11 -1.24
C ASP A 14 17.60 -4.57 -1.22
N PRO A 15 16.52 -3.78 -1.00
CA PRO A 15 16.59 -2.33 -0.96
C PRO A 15 17.20 -1.82 0.35
N LEU A 16 18.08 -0.83 0.26
CA LEU A 16 18.74 -0.19 1.39
C LEU A 16 17.98 1.04 1.88
N VAL A 17 17.87 1.21 3.19
CA VAL A 17 17.27 2.40 3.82
C VAL A 17 18.14 2.83 5.00
N LYS A 18 18.24 4.14 5.25
CA LYS A 18 18.96 4.66 6.43
C LYS A 18 18.29 4.20 7.73
N ARG A 19 19.09 3.89 8.75
CA ARG A 19 18.53 3.62 10.09
C ARG A 19 17.85 4.89 10.64
N PRO A 20 16.69 4.75 11.31
CA PRO A 20 16.09 5.89 12.02
C PRO A 20 17.02 6.33 13.16
N ARG A 21 16.91 7.61 13.54
CA ARG A 21 17.60 8.13 14.73
C ARG A 21 16.97 7.48 15.97
N LEU A 22 17.78 6.82 16.78
CA LEU A 22 17.32 6.22 18.03
C LEU A 22 17.60 7.17 19.19
N ILE A 23 16.62 7.30 20.09
CA ILE A 23 16.76 8.07 21.33
C ILE A 23 17.83 7.42 22.21
N SER A 24 17.88 6.09 22.26
CA SER A 24 18.87 5.31 23.01
C SER A 24 20.31 5.56 22.57
N SER A 25 20.53 5.98 21.32
CA SER A 25 21.86 6.29 20.75
C SER A 25 22.20 7.78 20.86
N GLY A 26 21.52 8.53 21.74
CA GLY A 26 21.78 9.96 21.94
C GLY A 26 21.40 10.84 20.75
N GLY A 27 20.51 10.38 19.87
CA GLY A 27 20.06 11.16 18.71
C GLY A 27 21.07 11.27 17.56
N VAL A 28 22.21 10.55 17.65
CA VAL A 28 23.18 10.45 16.57
C VAL A 28 22.52 9.77 15.37
N LEU A 29 22.77 10.32 14.17
CA LEU A 29 22.35 9.69 12.92
C LEU A 29 22.98 8.31 12.86
N GLY A 30 22.16 7.26 12.81
CA GLY A 30 22.62 5.97 12.37
C GLY A 30 23.05 6.09 10.91
N SER A 31 24.31 6.46 10.66
CA SER A 31 24.89 6.58 9.32
C SER A 31 24.88 5.26 8.54
N GLU A 32 24.52 4.17 9.21
CA GLU A 32 24.46 2.85 8.63
C GLU A 32 23.18 2.65 7.80
N TRP A 33 23.38 2.11 6.61
CA TRP A 33 22.31 1.56 5.79
C TRP A 33 21.86 0.23 6.39
N ARG A 34 20.55 -0.01 6.41
CA ARG A 34 19.97 -1.31 6.73
C ARG A 34 19.22 -1.86 5.53
N VAL A 35 19.16 -3.19 5.46
CA VAL A 35 18.25 -3.88 4.55
C VAL A 35 16.81 -3.59 4.98
N SER A 36 15.98 -3.24 3.99
CA SER A 36 14.57 -2.96 4.20
C SER A 36 13.68 -4.10 3.72
N ARG A 37 12.42 -4.11 4.17
CA ARG A 37 11.44 -5.16 3.83
C ARG A 37 11.12 -5.26 2.33
N GLY A 38 11.33 -4.20 1.56
CA GLY A 38 10.93 -4.13 0.15
C GLY A 38 11.07 -2.71 -0.41
N TYR A 39 10.90 -2.55 -1.72
CA TYR A 39 11.07 -1.28 -2.43
C TYR A 39 9.91 -0.33 -2.15
N SER A 40 10.19 0.97 -2.09
CA SER A 40 9.16 2.01 -1.98
C SER A 40 8.37 2.14 -3.28
N ILE A 41 7.12 2.63 -3.19
CA ILE A 41 6.32 3.02 -4.36
C ILE A 41 7.10 3.99 -5.26
N GLY A 42 7.83 4.95 -4.68
CA GLY A 42 8.55 5.95 -5.46
C GLY A 42 9.72 5.35 -6.25
N GLU A 43 10.46 4.42 -5.64
CA GLU A 43 11.57 3.71 -6.28
C GLU A 43 11.07 2.85 -7.46
N VAL A 44 9.98 2.10 -7.26
CA VAL A 44 9.37 1.28 -8.32
C VAL A 44 8.86 2.13 -9.48
N LYS A 45 8.21 3.25 -9.18
CA LYS A 45 7.75 4.20 -10.21
C LYS A 45 8.89 4.88 -10.94
N ALA A 46 9.99 5.18 -10.26
CA ALA A 46 11.17 5.80 -10.88
C ALA A 46 11.82 4.90 -11.94
N VAL A 47 11.70 3.58 -11.78
CA VAL A 47 12.14 2.60 -12.79
C VAL A 47 11.10 2.36 -13.89
N GLY A 48 9.91 2.96 -13.77
CA GLY A 48 8.84 2.88 -14.77
C GLY A 48 7.88 1.71 -14.59
N LEU A 49 7.89 1.03 -13.44
CA LEU A 49 6.97 -0.07 -13.13
C LEU A 49 5.76 0.40 -12.33
N THR A 50 4.64 -0.30 -12.50
CA THR A 50 3.50 -0.22 -11.58
C THR A 50 3.68 -1.18 -10.39
N VAL A 51 2.94 -0.94 -9.29
CA VAL A 51 2.98 -1.82 -8.11
C VAL A 51 2.52 -3.24 -8.43
N ALA A 52 1.61 -3.39 -9.39
CA ALA A 52 1.12 -4.70 -9.82
C ALA A 52 2.17 -5.46 -10.63
N GLU A 53 2.77 -4.81 -11.63
CA GLU A 53 3.86 -5.37 -12.44
C GLU A 53 5.06 -5.77 -11.58
N ALA A 54 5.46 -4.92 -10.64
CA ALA A 54 6.56 -5.23 -9.74
C ALA A 54 6.28 -6.49 -8.91
N LYS A 55 5.05 -6.65 -8.40
CA LYS A 55 4.66 -7.87 -7.68
C LYS A 55 4.62 -9.10 -8.57
N LEU A 56 4.24 -8.93 -9.85
CA LEU A 56 4.23 -10.01 -10.83
C LEU A 56 5.65 -10.52 -11.10
N LEU A 57 6.63 -9.61 -11.15
CA LEU A 57 8.06 -9.91 -11.24
C LEU A 57 8.68 -10.43 -9.92
N GLY A 58 7.86 -10.69 -8.91
CA GLY A 58 8.31 -11.16 -7.60
C GLY A 58 9.06 -10.11 -6.77
N ILE A 59 8.96 -8.83 -7.13
CA ILE A 59 9.52 -7.72 -6.35
C ILE A 59 8.61 -7.39 -5.17
N ARG A 60 9.19 -7.41 -3.96
CA ARG A 60 8.47 -7.04 -2.74
C ARG A 60 8.32 -5.52 -2.64
N VAL A 61 7.10 -5.00 -2.78
CA VAL A 61 6.80 -3.56 -2.71
C VAL A 61 6.20 -3.13 -1.36
N ASP A 62 6.86 -2.19 -0.66
CA ASP A 62 6.37 -1.54 0.55
C ASP A 62 5.54 -0.29 0.23
N VAL A 63 4.21 -0.48 0.22
CA VAL A 63 3.22 0.56 -0.11
C VAL A 63 3.20 1.70 0.92
N ARG A 64 3.74 1.51 2.13
CA ARG A 64 3.69 2.53 3.20
C ARG A 64 4.84 3.53 3.12
N ARG A 65 5.95 3.17 2.47
CA ARG A 65 7.16 4.00 2.40
C ARG A 65 7.11 4.90 1.16
N GLY A 66 7.33 6.21 1.36
CA GLY A 66 7.42 7.21 0.28
C GLY A 66 8.84 7.73 -0.02
N SER A 67 9.86 7.26 0.70
CA SER A 67 11.25 7.68 0.47
C SER A 67 11.80 7.10 -0.83
N VAL A 68 12.54 7.90 -1.59
CA VAL A 68 13.23 7.46 -2.81
C VAL A 68 14.73 7.59 -2.60
N TRP A 69 15.46 6.49 -2.83
CA TRP A 69 16.93 6.46 -2.77
C TRP A 69 17.48 6.06 -4.13
N ASP A 70 18.36 6.88 -4.70
CA ASP A 70 18.94 6.65 -6.03
C ASP A 70 19.68 5.32 -6.12
N VAL A 71 20.37 4.92 -5.03
CA VAL A 71 21.05 3.62 -4.91
C VAL A 71 20.11 2.45 -5.17
N ASN A 72 18.87 2.53 -4.67
CA ASN A 72 17.87 1.46 -4.87
C ASN A 72 17.29 1.49 -6.28
N VAL A 73 17.09 2.68 -6.85
CA VAL A 73 16.61 2.84 -8.23
C VAL A 73 17.61 2.22 -9.20
N GLN A 74 18.91 2.47 -9.01
CA GLN A 74 19.99 1.89 -9.82
C GLN A 74 20.04 0.36 -9.68
N ARG A 75 20.08 -0.16 -8.45
CA ARG A 75 20.07 -1.62 -8.19
C ARG A 75 18.90 -2.34 -8.85
N LEU A 76 17.70 -1.75 -8.74
CA LEU A 76 16.51 -2.33 -9.34
C LEU A 76 16.56 -2.27 -10.87
N ARG A 77 17.04 -1.16 -11.44
CA ARG A 77 17.21 -0.99 -12.89
C ARG A 77 18.22 -1.97 -13.48
N GLU A 78 19.35 -2.16 -12.81
CA GLU A 78 20.37 -3.15 -13.21
C GLU A 78 19.81 -4.57 -13.22
N TRP A 79 19.07 -4.94 -12.18
CA TRP A 79 18.44 -6.26 -12.12
C TRP A 79 17.39 -6.45 -13.23
N ILE A 80 16.57 -5.44 -13.51
CA ILE A 80 15.59 -5.50 -14.61
C ILE A 80 16.29 -5.64 -15.97
N ASN A 81 17.41 -4.95 -16.19
CA ASN A 81 18.17 -5.10 -17.43
C ASN A 81 18.71 -6.53 -17.60
N LYS A 82 19.14 -7.20 -16.53
CA LYS A 82 19.55 -8.61 -16.56
C LYS A 82 18.38 -9.54 -16.90
N VAL A 83 17.20 -9.26 -16.36
CA VAL A 83 15.97 -10.00 -16.68
C VAL A 83 15.58 -9.81 -18.15
N ILE A 84 15.63 -8.59 -18.67
CA ILE A 84 15.33 -8.29 -20.09
C ILE A 84 16.31 -8.99 -21.04
N LYS A 85 17.59 -9.06 -20.67
CA LYS A 85 18.62 -9.79 -21.44
C LYS A 85 18.41 -11.31 -21.43
N GLY A 86 17.59 -11.84 -20.53
CA GLY A 86 17.36 -13.29 -20.39
C GLY A 86 18.45 -14.04 -19.63
N GLU A 87 19.38 -13.32 -18.98
CA GLU A 87 20.43 -13.94 -18.14
C GLU A 87 19.84 -14.54 -16.86
N VAL A 88 18.71 -13.98 -16.40
CA VAL A 88 18.08 -14.27 -15.13
C VAL A 88 16.58 -14.46 -15.33
N SER A 89 16.02 -15.49 -14.71
CA SER A 89 14.57 -15.62 -14.57
C SER A 89 14.09 -14.94 -13.28
N PRO A 90 13.02 -14.12 -13.32
CA PRO A 90 12.46 -13.53 -12.10
C PRO A 90 11.85 -14.62 -11.20
N PRO A 91 11.83 -14.40 -9.87
CA PRO A 91 11.17 -15.32 -8.95
C PRO A 91 9.65 -15.31 -9.15
N GLU A 92 8.97 -16.26 -8.52
CA GLU A 92 7.52 -16.33 -8.50
C GLU A 92 6.89 -15.01 -8.02
N PRO A 93 5.68 -14.69 -8.51
CA PRO A 93 5.01 -13.47 -8.15
C PRO A 93 4.79 -13.37 -6.64
N THR A 94 5.08 -12.20 -6.07
CA THR A 94 4.80 -11.94 -4.64
C THR A 94 3.30 -11.83 -4.39
N SER A 95 2.51 -11.49 -5.41
CA SER A 95 1.05 -11.55 -5.32
C SER A 95 0.56 -13.00 -5.25
N PRO A 96 -0.45 -13.31 -4.44
CA PRO A 96 -1.01 -14.66 -4.40
C PRO A 96 -1.55 -15.05 -5.78
N SER A 97 -1.20 -16.26 -6.23
CA SER A 97 -1.67 -16.82 -7.49
C SER A 97 -3.20 -16.98 -7.53
N ALA A 98 -3.82 -17.29 -6.38
CA ALA A 98 -5.26 -17.40 -6.23
C ALA A 98 -5.75 -16.61 -5.01
N VAL A 99 -6.76 -15.76 -5.21
CA VAL A 99 -7.46 -15.05 -4.12
C VAL A 99 -8.63 -15.91 -3.63
N ARG A 100 -8.43 -16.67 -2.55
CA ARG A 100 -9.52 -17.41 -1.90
C ARG A 100 -10.36 -16.48 -1.03
N VAL A 101 -11.53 -16.09 -1.51
CA VAL A 101 -12.49 -15.33 -0.68
C VAL A 101 -13.09 -16.28 0.36
N LYS A 102 -12.93 -15.96 1.64
CA LYS A 102 -13.54 -16.75 2.72
C LYS A 102 -15.07 -16.68 2.61
N GLY A 103 -15.71 -17.84 2.61
CA GLY A 103 -17.17 -17.92 2.67
C GLY A 103 -17.74 -17.17 3.88
N LYS A 104 -18.92 -16.55 3.70
CA LYS A 104 -19.63 -15.87 4.78
C LYS A 104 -20.12 -16.91 5.80
N ARG A 105 -19.45 -17.04 6.93
CA ARG A 105 -19.82 -17.95 8.04
C ARG A 105 -20.83 -17.29 9.01
N GLY A 106 -21.71 -18.08 9.63
CA GLY A 106 -22.70 -17.64 10.63
C GLY A 106 -24.13 -17.61 10.09
N ARG A 107 -24.97 -16.69 10.60
CA ARG A 107 -26.35 -16.47 10.11
C ARG A 107 -26.37 -16.31 8.58
N VAL A 108 -27.49 -16.62 7.92
CA VAL A 108 -27.66 -16.55 6.45
C VAL A 108 -26.98 -15.30 5.86
N PHE A 109 -25.87 -15.49 5.15
CA PHE A 109 -24.97 -14.45 4.62
C PHE A 109 -24.56 -13.33 5.60
N ARG A 110 -24.37 -13.61 6.89
CA ARG A 110 -24.15 -12.64 7.99
C ARG A 110 -25.29 -11.61 8.15
N GLY A 111 -26.52 -12.00 7.79
CA GLY A 111 -27.66 -11.10 7.75
C GLY A 111 -27.60 -10.09 6.60
N LEU A 112 -26.88 -10.41 5.51
CA LEU A 112 -26.81 -9.58 4.30
C LEU A 112 -27.88 -9.92 3.26
N THR A 113 -28.81 -10.82 3.59
CA THR A 113 -30.05 -10.98 2.82
C THR A 113 -30.83 -9.66 2.78
N PRO A 114 -31.69 -9.41 1.79
CA PRO A 114 -32.53 -8.21 1.76
C PRO A 114 -33.32 -7.97 3.06
N ALA A 115 -33.97 -9.02 3.59
CA ALA A 115 -34.68 -8.96 4.87
C ALA A 115 -33.74 -8.65 6.06
N GLY A 116 -32.57 -9.31 6.12
CA GLY A 116 -31.58 -9.07 7.17
C GLY A 116 -30.97 -7.65 7.13
N ARG A 117 -30.73 -7.12 5.92
CA ARG A 117 -30.27 -5.73 5.73
C ARG A 117 -31.33 -4.73 6.18
N ARG A 118 -32.61 -5.01 5.92
CA ARG A 118 -33.74 -4.18 6.37
C ARG A 118 -33.85 -4.19 7.89
N MET A 119 -33.87 -5.37 8.52
CA MET A 119 -33.96 -5.52 9.98
C MET A 119 -32.80 -4.83 10.71
N ARG A 120 -31.57 -4.90 10.18
CA ARG A 120 -30.39 -4.25 10.76
C ARG A 120 -30.32 -2.74 10.51
N GLY A 121 -31.31 -2.13 9.85
CA GLY A 121 -31.29 -0.72 9.48
C GLY A 121 -30.25 -0.34 8.42
N LEU A 122 -29.58 -1.32 7.79
CA LEU A 122 -28.58 -1.05 6.75
C LEU A 122 -29.19 -0.47 5.47
N MET A 123 -30.49 -0.69 5.24
CA MET A 123 -31.21 -0.09 4.12
C MET A 123 -31.77 1.31 4.42
N SER A 124 -32.29 1.53 5.64
CA SER A 124 -32.92 2.80 6.04
C SER A 124 -31.89 3.82 6.52
N VAL A 125 -31.11 3.45 7.54
CA VAL A 125 -30.10 4.31 8.18
C VAL A 125 -28.78 4.27 7.41
N GLY A 126 -28.40 3.09 6.90
CA GLY A 126 -27.16 2.89 6.16
C GLY A 126 -25.94 3.29 6.99
N LEU A 127 -25.15 4.24 6.50
CA LEU A 127 -23.97 4.79 7.20
C LEU A 127 -24.25 6.13 7.89
N ARG A 128 -25.47 6.68 7.81
CA ARG A 128 -25.77 8.08 8.16
C ARG A 128 -25.46 8.41 9.62
N GLU A 129 -25.69 7.46 10.52
CA GLU A 129 -25.48 7.65 11.96
C GLU A 129 -24.03 7.50 12.41
N THR A 130 -23.18 6.89 11.58
CA THR A 130 -21.77 6.64 11.93
C THR A 130 -20.99 7.94 12.07
N HIS A 131 -20.08 7.99 13.05
CA HIS A 131 -19.17 9.14 13.23
C HIS A 131 -18.36 9.44 11.97
N ALA A 132 -17.90 8.41 11.25
CA ALA A 132 -17.16 8.57 10.00
C ALA A 132 -17.98 9.30 8.92
N HIS A 133 -19.27 8.97 8.77
CA HIS A 133 -20.15 9.68 7.83
C HIS A 133 -20.38 11.14 8.28
N LYS A 134 -20.67 11.35 9.57
CA LYS A 134 -20.88 12.69 10.15
C LYS A 134 -19.65 13.59 9.99
N TRP A 135 -18.45 13.07 10.28
CA TRP A 135 -17.18 13.79 10.10
C TRP A 135 -16.87 14.10 8.65
N LYS A 136 -17.04 13.13 7.73
CA LYS A 136 -16.84 13.36 6.28
C LYS A 136 -17.84 14.37 5.71
N LYS A 137 -19.11 14.30 6.14
CA LYS A 137 -20.13 15.29 5.80
C LYS A 137 -19.72 16.68 6.26
N LYS A 138 -19.28 16.83 7.52
CA LYS A 138 -18.79 18.10 8.07
C LYS A 138 -17.55 18.63 7.37
N ALA A 139 -16.57 17.77 7.08
CA ALA A 139 -15.38 18.16 6.31
C ALA A 139 -15.75 18.70 4.92
N ARG A 140 -16.74 18.09 4.25
CA ARG A 140 -17.26 18.56 2.96
C ARG A 140 -18.00 19.90 3.07
N GLU A 141 -18.82 20.08 4.10
CA GLU A 141 -19.51 21.35 4.38
C GLU A 141 -18.51 22.50 4.60
N ARG A 142 -17.43 22.25 5.35
CA ARG A 142 -16.31 23.20 5.56
C ARG A 142 -15.58 23.53 4.26
N ALA A 143 -15.24 22.51 3.48
CA ALA A 143 -14.56 22.70 2.19
C ALA A 143 -15.41 23.53 1.22
N LEU A 144 -16.72 23.31 1.20
CA LEU A 144 -17.69 24.07 0.39
C LEU A 144 -18.08 25.41 1.01
N LYS A 145 -17.53 25.78 2.18
CA LYS A 145 -17.88 26.99 2.95
C LYS A 145 -19.39 27.19 3.11
N LYS A 146 -20.17 26.10 3.21
CA LYS A 146 -21.61 26.20 3.52
C LYS A 146 -21.72 26.81 4.92
N ARG A 147 -22.27 28.02 5.02
CA ARG A 147 -22.37 28.77 6.29
C ARG A 147 -23.08 27.92 7.35
N HIS A 148 -22.33 27.36 8.29
CA HIS A 148 -22.71 27.17 9.69
C HIS A 148 -21.59 26.48 10.48
N GLU A 149 -20.71 27.29 11.06
CA GLU A 149 -19.95 26.94 12.25
C GLU A 149 -19.99 28.16 13.16
N ILE A 150 -21.12 28.32 13.88
CA ILE A 150 -21.32 29.29 14.95
C ILE A 150 -20.96 30.72 14.53
N VAL A 151 -21.95 31.48 14.04
CA VAL A 151 -21.88 32.95 14.17
C VAL A 151 -21.93 33.23 15.67
N ARG A 152 -20.78 33.25 16.35
CA ARG A 152 -20.66 34.10 17.54
C ARG A 152 -20.73 35.50 16.97
N ALA A 153 -21.92 36.09 16.96
CA ALA A 153 -21.99 37.54 16.97
C ALA A 153 -21.15 37.96 18.18
N LYS A 154 -19.96 38.51 17.93
CA LYS A 154 -19.28 39.33 18.92
C LYS A 154 -20.24 40.51 19.14
N GLY A 155 -20.99 40.49 20.23
CA GLY A 155 -21.91 41.57 20.58
C GLY A 155 -23.31 41.08 20.93
N GLY A 156 -23.46 40.58 22.15
CA GLY A 156 -24.68 40.71 22.94
C GLY A 156 -24.21 41.22 24.30
N HIS A 157 -24.76 42.35 24.75
CA HIS A 157 -24.36 43.10 25.94
C HIS A 157 -24.28 42.26 27.22
#